data_AF-A0A8H4S8T7-F1
#
_entry.id   AF-A0A8H4S8T7-F1
#
_cell.length_a   1.000
_cell.length_b   1.000
_cell.length_c   1.000
_cell.angle_alpha   90.00
_cell.angle_beta   90.00
_cell.angle_gamma   90.00
#
_symmetry.space_group_name_H-M   'P 1'
#
loop_
_entity.id
_entity.type
_entity.pdbx_description
1 polymer ?
#
loop_
_entity_poly.entity_id
_entity_poly.type
_entity_poly.pdbx_seq_one_letter_code
_entity_poly.pdbx_strand_id
1 'polypeptide(L)' 'MSLLQLHTEFILMIESNLDSPKDLNALIRTSPRFTLMFDDKLYKNRTTHEHAYIILWAAKRGLDGTICKCLNVGAKYLCS' A
#
# COMPACT_ATOMS: atom_id res chain seq x y z
N MET A 1 -7.73 -4.89 24.14
CA MET A 1 -6.33 -4.60 23.77
C MET A 1 -6.33 -3.96 22.39
N SER A 2 -5.86 -2.72 22.26
CA SER A 2 -5.84 -2.02 20.96
C SER A 2 -4.46 -2.10 20.34
N LEU A 3 -4.37 -2.50 19.07
CA LEU A 3 -3.11 -2.49 18.31
C LEU A 3 -2.50 -1.07 18.23
N LEU A 4 -3.34 -0.03 18.39
CA LEU A 4 -2.89 1.37 18.39
C LEU A 4 -2.11 1.77 19.64
N GLN A 5 -2.14 0.96 20.70
CA GLN A 5 -1.37 1.22 21.93
C GLN A 5 0.00 0.54 21.89
N LEU A 6 0.27 -0.30 20.90
CA LEU A 6 1.57 -0.93 20.75
C LEU A 6 2.63 0.07 20.29
N HIS A 7 3.87 -0.18 20.72
CA HIS A 7 5.04 0.51 20.20
C HIS A 7 5.22 0.23 18.71
N THR A 8 5.79 1.20 18.01
CA THR A 8 6.01 1.14 16.55
C THR A 8 6.77 -0.12 16.13
N GLU A 9 7.73 -0.57 16.94
CA GLU A 9 8.52 -1.79 16.70
C GLU A 9 7.66 -3.06 16.59
N PHE A 10 6.69 -3.23 17.49
CA PHE A 10 5.76 -4.37 17.42
C PHE A 10 4.83 -4.27 16.22
N ILE A 11 4.40 -3.06 15.86
CA ILE A 11 3.56 -2.83 14.68
C ILE A 11 4.35 -3.18 13.40
N LEU A 12 5.64 -2.80 13.33
CA LEU A 12 6.54 -3.18 12.24
C LEU A 12 6.78 -4.69 12.20
N MET A 13 6.92 -5.34 13.35
CA MET A 13 7.06 -6.79 13.44
C MET A 13 5.79 -7.52 12.96
N ILE A 14 4.61 -7.00 13.26
CA ILE A 14 3.35 -7.56 12.71
C ILE A 14 3.35 -7.41 11.19
N GLU A 15 3.66 -6.22 10.68
CA GLU A 15 3.71 -5.97 9.24
C GLU A 15 4.73 -6.85 8.52
N SER A 16 5.91 -7.09 9.09
CA SER A 16 6.92 -7.96 8.49
C SER A 16 6.51 -9.44 8.40
N ASN A 17 5.45 -9.84 9.11
CA ASN A 17 4.88 -11.19 9.05
C ASN A 17 3.61 -11.25 8.18
N LEU A 18 3.27 -10.18 7.44
CA LEU A 18 2.18 -10.20 6.47
C LEU A 18 2.71 -10.61 5.09
N ASP A 19 2.44 -11.86 4.69
CA ASP A 19 2.94 -12.41 3.43
C ASP A 19 2.21 -11.86 2.19
N SER A 20 0.98 -11.37 2.38
CA SER A 20 0.14 -10.88 1.28
C SER A 20 0.00 -9.36 1.29
N PRO A 21 0.19 -8.69 0.14
CA PRO A 21 -0.14 -7.27 0.02
C PRO A 21 -1.61 -6.95 0.31
N LYS A 22 -2.50 -7.95 0.18
CA LYS A 22 -3.92 -7.82 0.54
C LYS A 22 -4.09 -7.66 2.06
N ASP A 23 -3.31 -8.38 2.84
CA ASP A 23 -3.39 -8.35 4.31
C ASP A 23 -2.79 -7.05 4.84
N LEU A 24 -1.68 -6.59 4.24
CA LEU A 24 -1.14 -5.25 4.52
C LEU A 24 -2.16 -4.16 4.22
N ASN A 25 -2.84 -4.23 3.07
CA ASN A 25 -3.91 -3.28 2.73
C ASN A 25 -5.09 -3.36 3.72
N ALA A 26 -5.45 -4.55 4.18
CA ALA A 26 -6.48 -4.72 5.20
C ALA A 26 -6.07 -4.02 6.51
N LEU A 27 -4.82 -4.21 6.97
CA LEU A 27 -4.28 -3.54 8.15
C LEU A 27 -4.30 -2.01 8.00
N ILE A 28 -3.80 -1.48 6.88
CA ILE A 28 -3.80 -0.05 6.55
C ILE A 28 -5.18 0.59 6.71
N ARG A 29 -6.23 -0.11 6.24
CA ARG A 29 -7.60 0.38 6.24
C ARG A 29 -8.25 0.41 7.62
N THR A 30 -7.64 -0.20 8.65
CA THR A 30 -8.22 -0.23 10.00
C THR A 30 -8.01 1.07 10.78
N SER A 31 -6.99 1.87 10.45
CA SER A 31 -6.69 3.11 11.17
C SER A 31 -5.92 4.13 10.32
N PRO A 32 -6.21 5.44 10.46
CA PRO A 32 -5.40 6.49 9.85
C PRO A 32 -3.91 6.43 10.22
N ARG A 33 -3.58 5.97 11.44
CA ARG A 33 -2.18 5.79 11.87
C ARG A 33 -1.45 4.79 10.98
N PHE A 34 -2.10 3.67 10.64
CA PHE A 34 -1.51 2.65 9.78
C PHE A 34 -1.46 3.09 8.33
N THR A 35 -2.45 3.88 7.87
CA THR A 35 -2.36 4.55 6.57
C THR A 35 -1.11 5.41 6.48
N LEU A 36 -0.90 6.34 7.42
CA LEU A 36 0.31 7.18 7.41
C LEU A 36 1.62 6.39 7.48
N MET A 37 1.61 5.23 8.14
CA MET A 37 2.80 4.41 8.37
C MET A 37 3.15 3.49 7.19
N PHE A 38 2.16 2.98 6.46
CA PHE A 38 2.34 1.87 5.53
C PHE A 38 1.81 2.09 4.11
N ASP A 39 1.11 3.19 3.86
CA ASP A 39 0.48 3.45 2.56
C ASP A 39 1.51 3.49 1.42
N ASP A 40 2.68 4.09 1.64
CA ASP A 40 3.78 4.06 0.66
C ASP A 40 4.34 2.66 0.45
N LYS A 41 4.46 1.86 1.53
CA LYS A 41 4.98 0.49 1.46
C LYS A 41 4.11 -0.43 0.60
N LEU A 42 2.80 -0.19 0.56
CA LEU A 42 1.87 -0.97 -0.27
C LEU A 42 2.24 -0.93 -1.75
N TYR A 43 2.93 0.13 -2.20
CA TYR A 43 3.30 0.33 -3.60
C TYR A 43 4.82 0.28 -3.84
N LYS A 44 5.66 0.57 -2.83
CA LYS A 44 7.12 0.71 -3.00
C LYS A 44 7.84 -0.54 -3.54
N ASN A 45 7.43 -1.73 -3.12
CA ASN A 45 8.14 -2.98 -3.44
C ASN A 45 7.47 -3.80 -4.54
N ARG A 46 6.64 -3.16 -5.38
CA ARG A 46 5.97 -3.85 -6.48
C ARG A 46 6.80 -3.81 -7.76
N THR A 47 6.63 -4.85 -8.56
CA THR A 47 7.19 -4.91 -9.91
C THR A 47 6.49 -3.91 -10.83
N THR A 48 7.15 -3.51 -11.91
CA THR A 48 6.57 -2.63 -12.93
C THR A 48 5.25 -3.17 -13.48
N HIS A 49 5.16 -4.49 -13.65
CA HIS A 49 3.94 -5.15 -14.13
C HIS A 49 2.78 -5.03 -13.12
N GLU A 50 3.06 -5.23 -11.83
CA GLU A 50 2.05 -5.04 -10.78
C GLU A 50 1.61 -3.58 -10.67
N HIS A 51 2.53 -2.62 -10.79
CA HIS A 51 2.17 -1.21 -10.85
C HIS A 51 1.25 -0.90 -12.02
N ALA A 52 1.58 -1.38 -13.23
CA ALA A 52 0.74 -1.18 -14.41
C ALA A 52 -0.66 -1.76 -14.22
N TYR A 53 -0.76 -2.97 -13.64
CA TYR A 53 -2.04 -3.60 -13.32
C TYR A 53 -2.85 -2.77 -12.31
N ILE A 54 -2.22 -2.30 -11.23
CA ILE A 54 -2.89 -1.49 -10.20
C ILE A 54 -3.34 -0.14 -10.76
N ILE A 55 -2.50 0.54 -11.54
CA ILE A 55 -2.82 1.82 -12.18
C ILE A 55 -3.99 1.63 -13.14
N LEU A 56 -3.97 0.58 -13.98
CA LEU A 56 -5.06 0.30 -14.91
C LEU A 56 -6.37 0.00 -14.18
N TRP A 57 -6.31 -0.80 -13.11
CA TRP A 57 -7.47 -1.08 -12.27
C TRP A 57 -8.02 0.18 -11.59
N ALA A 58 -7.14 1.04 -11.08
CA ALA A 58 -7.49 2.30 -10.45
C ALA A 58 -8.11 3.30 -11.46
N ALA A 59 -7.52 3.41 -12.65
CA ALA A 59 -8.02 4.27 -13.73
C ALA A 59 -9.43 3.84 -14.19
N LYS A 60 -9.66 2.53 -14.36
CA LYS A 60 -10.99 1.98 -14.68
C LYS A 60 -12.06 2.29 -13.63
N ARG A 61 -11.66 2.64 -12.40
CA ARG A 61 -12.54 2.90 -11.26
C ARG A 61 -12.56 4.37 -10.81
N GLY A 62 -11.81 5.26 -11.47
CA GLY A 62 -11.69 6.67 -11.07
C GLY A 62 -11.00 6.85 -9.71
N LEU A 63 -10.06 5.97 -9.35
CA LEU A 63 -9.34 6.02 -8.08
C LEU A 63 -8.04 6.83 -8.20
N ASP A 64 -8.16 8.13 -8.44
CA ASP A 64 -7.02 9.02 -8.70
C ASP A 64 -5.97 8.99 -7.58
N GLY A 65 -6.41 8.92 -6.31
CA GLY A 65 -5.51 8.82 -5.17
C GLY A 65 -4.60 7.57 -5.22
N THR A 66 -5.10 6.44 -5.72
CA THR A 66 -4.28 5.22 -5.89
C THR A 66 -3.29 5.37 -7.04
N ILE A 67 -3.68 6.05 -8.12
CA ILE A 67 -2.79 6.35 -9.25
C ILE A 67 -1.65 7.25 -8.77
N CYS A 68 -1.95 8.35 -8.08
CA CYS A 68 -0.95 9.27 -7.54
C CYS A 68 0.03 8.57 -6.60
N LYS A 69 -0.46 7.69 -5.70
CA LYS A 69 0.42 6.92 -4.80
C LYS A 69 1.39 6.02 -5.56
N CYS A 70 0.91 5.33 -6.61
CA CYS A 70 1.78 4.51 -7.46
C CYS A 70 2.85 5.37 -8.15
N LEU A 71 2.46 6.51 -8.73
CA LEU A 71 3.39 7.42 -9.40
C LEU A 71 4.42 8.03 -8.42
N ASN A 72 4.01 8.39 -7.20
CA ASN A 72 4.88 8.97 -6.18
C ASN A 72 5.99 8.01 -5.72
N VAL A 73 5.75 6.70 -5.72
CA VAL A 73 6.77 5.69 -5.41
C VAL A 73 7.65 5.33 -6.62
N GLY A 74 7.53 6.07 -7.73
CA GLY A 74 8.35 5.90 -8.93
C GLY A 74 7.80 4.86 -9.92
N ALA A 75 6.54 4.46 -9.79
CA ALA A 75 5.91 3.61 -10.81
C ALA A 75 5.92 4.33 -12.16
N LYS A 76 6.44 3.66 -13.18
CA LYS A 76 6.38 4.14 -14.56
C LYS A 76 5.09 3.64 -15.19
N TYR A 77 4.34 4.55 -15.82
CA TYR A 77 3.29 4.13 -16.74
C TYR A 77 3.98 3.54 -17.98
N LEU A 78 3.76 2.27 -18.26
CA LEU A 78 4.07 1.70 -19.57
C LEU A 78 2.77 1.67 -20.36
N CYS A 79 2.58 2.67 -21.23
CA CYS A 79 1.72 2.48 -22.40
C CYS A 79 2.55 1.67 -23.40
N SER A 80 2.17 0.40 -23.60
CA SER A 80 2.55 -0.39 -24.78
C SER A 80 1.39 -0.42 -25.75
#